data_AF-A0A417XU33-F1
#
_entry.id   AF-A0A417XU33-F1
#
_cell.length_a   1.000
_cell.length_b   1.000
_cell.length_c   1.000
_cell.angle_alpha   90.00
_cell.angle_beta   90.00
_cell.angle_gamma   90.00
#
_symmetry.space_group_name_H-M   'P 1'
#
loop_
_entity.id
_entity.type
_entity.pdbx_description
1 polymer ?
#
loop_
_entity_poly.entity_id
_entity_poly.type
_entity_poly.pdbx_seq_one_letter_code
_entity_poly.pdbx_strand_id
1 'polypeptide(L)'
;MVERRRRARIERERRIEDLAVQVVTAIVERDEAVAQAEQRAGAALRELTDVEGLSLAEAVEWCDEQVSAKEATRLRRPLDDGRPGQNAGRDASARSGGAGPGTPVG
;
A
#
# COMPACT_ATOMS: atom_id res chain seq x y z
N MET A 1 -6.07 45.43 -18.01
CA MET A 1 -6.69 44.14 -18.41
C MET A 1 -5.74 42.96 -18.20
N VAL A 2 -4.50 43.03 -18.72
CA VAL A 2 -3.48 41.96 -18.60
C VAL A 2 -3.11 41.63 -17.15
N GLU A 3 -2.93 42.62 -16.28
CA GLU A 3 -2.60 42.39 -14.87
C GLU A 3 -3.70 41.67 -14.08
N ARG A 4 -4.98 42.00 -14.34
CA ARG A 4 -6.12 41.31 -13.72
C ARG A 4 -6.17 39.84 -14.12
N ARG A 5 -5.94 39.53 -15.40
CA ARG A 5 -5.85 38.14 -15.89
C ARG A 5 -4.68 37.39 -15.28
N ARG A 6 -3.52 38.04 -15.11
CA ARG A 6 -2.35 37.45 -14.46
C ARG A 6 -2.60 37.14 -12.98
N ARG A 7 -3.19 38.08 -12.23
CA ARG A 7 -3.55 37.88 -10.81
C ARG A 7 -4.55 36.73 -10.64
N ALA A 8 -5.62 36.70 -11.45
CA ALA A 8 -6.59 35.62 -11.41
C ALA A 8 -5.98 34.24 -11.71
N ARG A 9 -4.99 34.18 -12.62
CA ARG A 9 -4.25 32.94 -12.90
C ARG A 9 -3.43 32.48 -11.69
N ILE A 10 -2.69 33.39 -11.05
CA ILE A 10 -1.88 33.09 -9.87
C ILE A 10 -2.77 32.62 -8.70
N GLU A 11 -3.90 33.29 -8.46
CA GLU A 11 -4.83 32.87 -7.41
C GLU A 11 -5.44 31.50 -7.70
N ARG A 12 -5.77 31.21 -8.97
CA ARG A 12 -6.23 29.88 -9.37
C ARG A 12 -5.15 28.82 -9.17
N GLU A 13 -3.91 29.13 -9.53
CA GLU A 13 -2.76 28.25 -9.37
C GLU A 13 -2.52 27.94 -7.88
N ARG A 14 -2.52 28.95 -7.01
CA ARG A 14 -2.45 28.77 -5.55
C ARG A 14 -3.57 27.88 -5.01
N ARG A 15 -4.82 28.13 -5.43
CA ARG A 15 -5.94 27.28 -5.01
C ARG A 15 -5.77 25.83 -5.48
N ILE A 16 -5.20 25.61 -6.66
CA ILE A 16 -4.94 24.26 -7.16
C ILE A 16 -3.84 23.59 -6.34
N GLU A 17 -2.77 24.30 -6.02
CA GLU A 17 -1.69 23.80 -5.16
C GLU A 17 -2.22 23.43 -3.77
N ASP A 18 -3.00 24.30 -3.15
CA ASP A 18 -3.59 24.06 -1.82
C ASP A 18 -4.52 22.84 -1.82
N LEU A 19 -5.33 22.67 -2.86
CA LEU A 19 -6.21 21.50 -3.01
C LEU A 19 -5.41 20.22 -3.28
N ALA A 20 -4.35 20.29 -4.07
CA ALA A 20 -3.50 19.14 -4.35
C ALA A 20 -2.80 18.64 -3.07
N VAL A 21 -2.29 19.56 -2.24
CA VAL A 21 -1.73 19.22 -0.93
C VAL A 21 -2.77 18.55 -0.04
N GLN A 22 -3.98 19.12 0.06
CA GLN A 22 -5.06 18.54 0.86
C GLN A 22 -5.42 17.10 0.43
N VAL A 23 -5.50 16.84 -0.88
CA VAL A 23 -5.81 15.50 -1.39
C VAL A 23 -4.72 14.50 -1.02
N VAL A 24 -3.44 14.87 -1.21
CA VAL A 24 -2.33 13.96 -0.89
C VAL A 24 -2.23 13.71 0.62
N THR A 25 -2.38 14.74 1.44
CA THR A 25 -2.40 14.59 2.90
C THR A 25 -3.51 13.66 3.35
N ALA A 26 -4.74 13.84 2.86
CA ALA A 26 -5.86 12.97 3.23
C ALA A 26 -5.64 11.50 2.84
N ILE A 27 -4.98 11.24 1.71
CA ILE A 27 -4.62 9.87 1.29
C ILE A 27 -3.60 9.27 2.24
N VAL A 28 -2.55 10.02 2.60
CA VAL A 28 -1.52 9.55 3.54
C VAL A 28 -2.12 9.25 4.91
N GLU A 29 -2.93 10.17 5.45
CA GLU A 29 -3.61 9.98 6.74
C GLU A 29 -4.54 8.76 6.73
N ARG A 30 -5.28 8.56 5.63
CA ARG A 30 -6.11 7.37 5.45
C ARG A 30 -5.26 6.10 5.47
N ASP A 31 -4.17 6.07 4.71
CA ASP A 31 -3.34 4.88 4.59
C ASP A 31 -2.64 4.55 5.93
N GLU A 32 -2.25 5.58 6.70
CA GLU A 32 -1.76 5.43 8.07
C GLU A 32 -2.83 4.87 9.01
N ALA A 33 -4.07 5.40 8.95
CA ALA A 33 -5.18 4.92 9.76
C ALA A 33 -5.54 3.46 9.43
N VAL A 34 -5.50 3.09 8.14
CA VAL A 34 -5.68 1.70 7.69
C VAL A 34 -4.56 0.80 8.22
N ALA A 35 -3.30 1.22 8.10
CA ALA A 35 -2.16 0.43 8.60
C ALA A 35 -2.26 0.18 10.12
N GLN A 36 -2.63 1.21 10.90
CA GLN A 36 -2.84 1.07 12.35
C GLN A 36 -4.02 0.15 12.69
N ALA A 37 -5.11 0.20 11.91
CA ALA A 37 -6.24 -0.72 12.07
C ALA A 37 -5.84 -2.16 11.76
N GLU A 38 -5.10 -2.39 10.67
CA GLU A 38 -4.58 -3.72 10.29
C GLU A 38 -3.63 -4.28 11.36
N GLN A 39 -2.75 -3.44 11.92
CA GLN A 39 -1.84 -3.84 12.99
C GLN A 39 -2.59 -4.30 14.24
N ARG A 40 -3.61 -3.54 14.66
CA ARG A 40 -4.47 -3.90 15.81
C ARG A 40 -5.25 -5.17 15.55
N ALA A 41 -5.83 -5.33 14.35
CA ALA A 41 -6.55 -6.53 13.97
C ALA A 41 -5.63 -7.77 13.96
N GLY A 42 -4.42 -7.64 13.39
CA GLY A 42 -3.42 -8.70 13.41
C GLY A 42 -2.96 -9.07 14.81
N ALA A 43 -2.80 -8.09 15.70
CA ALA A 43 -2.46 -8.34 17.11
C ALA A 43 -3.58 -9.10 17.82
N ALA A 44 -4.84 -8.67 17.67
CA ALA A 44 -5.99 -9.37 18.25
C ALA A 44 -6.12 -10.81 17.72
N LEU A 45 -5.91 -11.03 16.42
CA LEU A 45 -5.91 -12.38 15.84
C LEU A 45 -4.80 -13.26 16.40
N ARG A 46 -3.62 -12.70 16.69
CA ARG A 46 -2.53 -13.45 17.35
C ARG A 46 -2.88 -13.76 18.80
N GLU A 47 -3.50 -12.85 19.52
CA GLU A 47 -3.94 -13.10 20.90
C GLU A 47 -4.99 -14.23 20.96
N LEU A 48 -5.99 -14.20 20.06
CA LEU A 48 -6.98 -15.27 19.92
C LEU A 48 -6.33 -16.64 19.65
N THR A 49 -5.27 -16.71 18.83
CA THR A 49 -4.67 -17.99 18.48
C THR A 49 -3.59 -18.45 19.45
N ASP A 50 -2.77 -17.52 19.94
CA ASP A 50 -1.54 -17.82 20.66
C ASP A 50 -1.79 -17.85 22.18
N VAL A 51 -2.75 -17.05 22.67
CA VAL A 51 -3.11 -16.96 24.11
C VAL A 51 -4.37 -17.77 24.40
N GLU A 52 -5.44 -17.52 23.66
CA GLU A 52 -6.72 -18.21 23.88
C GLU A 52 -6.76 -19.62 23.24
N GLY A 53 -5.78 -19.94 22.38
CA GLY A 53 -5.58 -21.28 21.82
C GLY A 53 -6.54 -21.65 20.69
N LEU A 54 -7.28 -20.68 20.13
CA LEU A 54 -8.17 -20.94 18.99
C LEU A 54 -7.36 -21.26 17.74
N SER A 55 -7.92 -22.12 16.89
CA SER A 55 -7.48 -22.19 15.50
C SER A 55 -7.83 -20.90 14.76
N LEU A 56 -7.13 -20.64 13.65
CA LEU A 56 -7.41 -19.46 12.82
C LEU A 56 -8.83 -19.49 12.24
N ALA A 57 -9.38 -20.68 11.96
CA ALA A 57 -10.74 -20.82 11.46
C ALA A 57 -11.78 -20.42 12.51
N GLU A 58 -11.63 -20.92 13.75
CA GLU A 58 -12.50 -20.55 14.86
C GLU A 58 -12.42 -19.04 15.15
N ALA A 59 -11.22 -18.46 15.16
CA ALA A 59 -11.06 -17.02 15.34
C ALA A 59 -11.77 -16.19 14.25
N VAL A 60 -11.80 -16.68 13.02
CA VAL A 60 -12.52 -16.05 11.89
C VAL A 60 -14.03 -16.21 12.03
N GLU A 61 -14.52 -17.34 12.52
CA GLU A 61 -15.95 -17.54 12.80
C GLU A 61 -16.47 -16.53 13.82
N TRP A 62 -15.69 -16.22 14.87
CA TRP A 62 -16.01 -15.17 15.83
C TRP A 62 -16.04 -13.75 15.24
N CYS A 63 -15.52 -13.56 14.03
CA CYS A 63 -15.51 -12.29 13.32
C CYS A 63 -16.71 -12.11 12.37
N ASP A 64 -17.75 -12.97 12.48
CA ASP A 64 -19.00 -12.91 11.68
C ASP A 64 -18.74 -12.73 10.17
N GLU A 65 -17.75 -13.45 9.64
CA GLU A 65 -17.34 -13.42 8.22
C GLU A 65 -16.83 -12.06 7.70
N GLN A 66 -16.68 -11.03 8.55
CA GLN A 66 -16.11 -9.74 8.13
C GLN A 66 -14.62 -9.83 7.76
N VAL A 67 -13.96 -10.91 8.18
CA VAL A 67 -12.56 -11.19 7.87
C VAL A 67 -12.47 -12.56 7.23
N SER A 68 -12.02 -12.64 5.98
CA SER A 68 -11.79 -13.94 5.35
C SER A 68 -10.59 -14.67 5.96
N ALA A 69 -10.55 -16.01 5.89
CA ALA A 69 -9.39 -16.78 6.35
C ALA A 69 -8.07 -16.34 5.69
N LYS A 70 -8.13 -15.92 4.42
CA LYS A 70 -6.97 -15.37 3.69
C LYS A 70 -6.50 -14.05 4.28
N GLU A 71 -7.41 -13.15 4.60
CA GLU A 71 -7.09 -11.86 5.24
C GLU A 71 -6.58 -12.06 6.66
N ALA A 72 -7.22 -12.92 7.45
CA ALA A 72 -6.76 -13.26 8.79
C ALA A 72 -5.32 -13.81 8.78
N THR A 73 -5.00 -14.66 7.80
CA THR A 73 -3.65 -15.16 7.58
C THR A 73 -2.66 -14.04 7.23
N ARG A 74 -3.07 -13.07 6.41
CA ARG A 74 -2.24 -11.90 6.06
C ARG A 74 -2.01 -11.00 7.28
N LEU A 75 -3.06 -10.69 8.04
CA LEU A 75 -3.03 -9.81 9.20
C LEU A 75 -2.20 -10.38 10.36
N ARG A 76 -2.22 -11.71 10.56
CA ARG A 76 -1.42 -12.36 11.60
C ARG A 76 0.08 -12.30 11.34
N ARG A 77 0.50 -12.18 10.08
CA ARG A 77 1.94 -12.05 9.78
C ARG A 77 2.46 -10.77 10.44
N PRO A 78 3.56 -10.85 11.20
CA PRO A 78 4.27 -9.65 11.61
C PRO A 78 4.54 -8.84 10.33
N LEU A 79 4.05 -7.60 10.30
CA LEU A 79 4.52 -6.66 9.31
C LEU A 79 6.01 -6.52 9.61
N ASP A 80 6.85 -6.93 8.67
CA ASP A 80 8.23 -6.46 8.68
C ASP A 80 8.15 -4.93 8.75
N ASP A 81 8.97 -4.27 9.56
CA ASP A 81 8.90 -2.82 9.87
C ASP A 81 9.23 -1.93 8.64
N GLY A 82 8.96 -2.44 7.44
CA GLY A 82 9.16 -1.87 6.14
C GLY A 82 8.30 -0.64 5.92
N ARG A 83 8.95 0.51 6.09
CA ARG A 83 8.67 1.78 5.39
C ARG A 83 7.73 1.61 4.19
N PRO A 84 6.65 2.41 4.10
CA PRO A 84 5.79 2.37 2.93
C PRO A 84 6.60 2.80 1.70
N GLY A 85 6.69 1.94 0.68
CA GLY A 85 7.09 2.36 -0.67
C GLY A 85 8.32 1.72 -1.34
N GLN A 86 8.62 0.43 -1.15
CA GLN A 86 9.67 -0.24 -1.95
C GLN A 86 9.20 -1.50 -2.70
N ASN A 87 7.97 -1.48 -3.22
CA ASN A 87 7.52 -2.51 -4.17
C ASN A 87 7.34 -1.96 -5.61
N ALA A 88 7.57 -0.66 -5.83
CA ALA A 88 7.62 -0.06 -7.17
C ALA A 88 9.04 -0.18 -7.75
N GLY A 89 9.45 -1.40 -8.14
CA GLY A 89 10.78 -1.58 -8.74
C GLY A 89 11.18 -2.97 -9.19
N ARG A 90 10.31 -3.99 -9.07
CA ARG A 90 10.67 -5.37 -9.46
C ARG A 90 10.18 -5.83 -10.84
N ASP A 91 9.66 -4.93 -11.67
CA ASP A 91 9.14 -5.28 -13.01
C ASP A 91 9.97 -4.73 -14.18
N ALA A 92 11.22 -4.30 -13.94
CA ALA A 92 12.09 -3.76 -14.97
C ALA A 92 13.48 -4.41 -15.02
N SER A 93 13.56 -5.75 -15.08
CA SER A 93 14.74 -6.40 -15.67
C SER A 93 14.43 -7.83 -16.15
N ALA A 94 13.67 -7.90 -17.25
CA ALA A 94 13.54 -9.12 -18.06
C ALA A 94 13.56 -8.73 -19.54
N ARG A 95 14.64 -8.07 -19.97
CA ARG A 95 14.99 -7.92 -21.40
C ARG A 95 16.47 -7.57 -21.56
N SER A 96 17.30 -8.59 -21.46
CA SER A 96 18.56 -8.64 -22.22
C SER A 96 18.74 -10.07 -22.73
N GLY A 97 18.01 -10.42 -23.79
CA GLY A 97 18.39 -11.52 -24.67
C GLY A 97 19.63 -11.11 -25.45
N GLY A 98 20.80 -11.38 -24.90
CA GLY A 98 22.08 -11.28 -25.59
C GLY A 98 22.43 -12.64 -26.18
N ALA A 99 22.26 -12.76 -27.50
CA ALA A 99 22.62 -13.94 -28.27
C ALA A 99 24.13 -14.23 -28.17
N GLY A 100 24.48 -15.45 -27.77
CA GLY A 100 25.81 -16.04 -27.92
C GLY A 100 26.00 -16.68 -29.30
N PRO A 101 27.27 -16.96 -29.68
CA PRO A 101 27.74 -16.89 -31.07
C PRO A 101 27.64 -18.21 -31.84
N GLY A 102 27.56 -18.14 -33.18
CA GLY A 102 27.59 -19.32 -34.05
C GLY A 102 27.98 -19.01 -35.50
N THR A 103 29.26 -19.22 -35.79
CA THR A 103 29.85 -19.77 -37.05
C THR A 103 29.71 -18.98 -38.36
N PRO A 104 30.83 -18.58 -38.99
CA PRO A 104 30.92 -18.51 -40.44
C PRO A 104 31.43 -19.84 -41.02
N VAL A 105 30.71 -20.38 -42.00
CA VAL A 105 31.18 -21.43 -42.91
C VAL A 105 31.32 -20.83 -44.30
N GLY A 106 32.44 -21.10 -44.98
CA GLY A 106 32.65 -20.84 -46.41
C GLY A 106 33.35 -19.53 -46.73
#